data_AF-A0A4P9A0P6-F1
#
_entry.id   AF-A0A4P9A0P6-F1
#
_cell.length_a   1.000
_cell.length_b   1.000
_cell.length_c   1.000
_cell.angle_alpha   90.00
_cell.angle_beta   90.00
_cell.angle_gamma   90.00
#
_symmetry.space_group_name_H-M   'P 1'
#
loop_
_entity.id
_entity.type
_entity.pdbx_description
1 polymer ?
#
loop_
_entity_poly.entity_id
_entity_poly.type
_entity_poly.pdbx_seq_one_letter_code
_entity_poly.pdbx_strand_id
1 'polypeptide(L)' 'MAETKKTAKAAVVKTVDDLKKELAEKRNDLLQAKRSRAAGELVNPKALRSLRKDIARLLTQINEKESK' A
#
# COMPACT_ATOMS: atom_id res chain seq x y z
N MET A 1 20.32 22.08 -3.53
CA MET A 1 20.26 20.77 -2.87
C MET A 1 19.73 19.77 -3.89
N ALA A 2 20.59 18.82 -4.25
CA ALA A 2 20.48 17.99 -5.44
C ALA A 2 19.21 17.12 -5.49
N GLU A 3 18.73 16.94 -6.72
CA GLU A 3 17.66 16.06 -7.16
C GLU A 3 17.83 14.64 -6.64
N THR A 4 16.77 14.03 -6.12
CA THR A 4 16.65 12.57 -6.10
C THR A 4 15.48 12.15 -6.98
N LYS A 5 15.90 11.65 -8.14
CA LYS A 5 15.12 11.01 -9.20
C LYS A 5 13.96 10.18 -8.66
N LYS A 6 12.80 10.47 -9.24
CA LYS A 6 11.62 9.61 -9.37
C LYS A 6 12.06 8.18 -9.72
N THR A 7 12.16 7.31 -8.72
CA THR A 7 12.36 5.88 -8.95
C THR A 7 11.07 5.31 -9.49
N ALA A 8 11.03 5.17 -10.82
CA ALA A 8 10.17 4.21 -11.49
C ALA A 8 10.46 2.84 -10.86
N LYS A 9 9.64 2.43 -9.89
CA LYS A 9 9.66 1.06 -9.41
C LYS A 9 9.15 0.20 -10.54
N ALA A 10 10.13 -0.42 -11.20
CA ALA A 10 10.03 -1.57 -12.05
C ALA A 10 8.70 -2.28 -11.87
N ALA A 11 7.97 -2.39 -12.98
CA ALA A 11 6.88 -3.34 -13.13
C ALA A 11 7.46 -4.75 -12.98
N VAL A 12 7.76 -5.14 -11.73
CA VAL A 12 7.82 -6.55 -11.38
C VAL A 12 6.41 -7.02 -11.68
N VAL A 13 6.29 -7.83 -12.72
CA VAL A 13 5.06 -8.55 -13.06
C VAL A 13 4.81 -9.53 -11.90
N LYS A 14 4.39 -9.00 -10.76
CA LYS A 14 3.82 -9.78 -9.67
C LYS A 14 2.61 -10.45 -10.27
N THR A 15 2.57 -11.77 -10.22
CA THR A 15 1.38 -12.52 -10.55
C THR A 15 0.22 -12.00 -9.69
N VAL A 16 -1.02 -12.23 -10.12
CA VAL A 16 -2.20 -11.77 -9.36
C VAL A 16 -2.14 -12.26 -7.91
N ASP A 17 -1.56 -13.45 -7.69
CA ASP A 17 -1.36 -14.04 -6.37
C ASP A 17 -0.39 -13.26 -5.49
N ASP A 18 0.70 -12.75 -6.04
CA ASP A 18 1.65 -11.93 -5.29
C ASP A 18 1.05 -10.57 -4.92
N LEU A 19 0.22 -9.97 -5.79
CA LEU A 19 -0.53 -8.76 -5.45
C LEU A 19 -1.57 -8.99 -4.34
N LYS A 20 -2.20 -10.18 -4.32
CA LYS A 20 -3.13 -10.58 -3.26
C LYS A 20 -2.40 -10.75 -1.91
N LYS A 21 -1.18 -11.30 -1.92
CA LYS A 21 -0.33 -11.40 -0.71
C LYS A 21 0.05 -10.02 -0.18
N GLU A 22 0.54 -9.13 -1.04
CA GLU A 22 0.89 -7.76 -0.64
C GLU A 22 -0.32 -6.97 -0.12
N LEU A 23 -1.50 -7.20 -0.70
CA LEU A 23 -2.74 -6.61 -0.22
C LEU A 23 -3.09 -7.09 1.19
N ALA A 24 -2.87 -8.38 1.50
CA ALA A 24 -3.08 -8.92 2.84
C ALA A 24 -2.12 -8.28 3.87
N GLU A 25 -0.84 -8.15 3.52
CA GLU A 25 0.16 -7.47 4.35
C GLU A 25 -0.23 -6.01 4.61
N LYS A 26 -0.56 -5.25 3.57
CA LYS A 26 -0.97 -3.84 3.70
C LYS A 26 -2.26 -3.66 4.50
N ARG A 27 -3.17 -4.64 4.48
CA ARG A 27 -4.37 -4.63 5.35
C ARG A 27 -3.99 -4.84 6.81
N ASN A 28 -3.04 -5.73 7.10
CA ASN A 28 -2.52 -5.93 8.45
C ASN A 28 -1.82 -4.65 8.97
N ASP A 29 -0.99 -4.02 8.15
CA ASP A 29 -0.36 -2.74 8.47
C ASP A 29 -1.40 -1.67 8.82
N LEU A 30 -2.49 -1.60 8.04
CA LEU A 30 -3.59 -0.67 8.29
C LEU A 30 -4.35 -0.98 9.58
N LEU A 31 -4.51 -2.26 9.95
CA LEU A 31 -5.09 -2.65 11.23
C LEU A 31 -4.18 -2.25 12.39
N GLN A 32 -2.88 -2.50 12.29
CA GLN A 32 -1.91 -2.09 13.30
C GLN A 32 -1.88 -0.56 13.45
N ALA A 33 -1.82 0.19 12.34
CA ALA A 33 -1.88 1.64 12.36
C ALA A 33 -3.20 2.19 12.94
N LYS A 34 -4.32 1.49 12.73
CA LYS A 34 -5.60 1.83 13.37
C LYS A 34 -5.55 1.59 14.88
N ARG A 35 -4.96 0.47 15.34
CA ARG A 35 -4.77 0.17 16.77
C ARG A 35 -3.88 1.21 17.44
N SER A 36 -2.72 1.54 16.87
CA SER A 36 -1.85 2.60 17.38
C SER A 36 -2.54 3.97 17.39
N ARG A 37 -3.43 4.26 16.42
CA ARG A 37 -4.24 5.49 16.45
C ARG A 37 -5.21 5.50 17.62
N ALA A 38 -5.88 4.37 17.86
CA ALA A 38 -6.82 4.24 18.96
C ALA A 38 -6.13 4.32 20.32
N ALA A 39 -4.90 3.80 20.42
CA ALA A 39 -4.06 3.91 21.61
C ALA A 39 -3.47 5.33 21.81
N GLY A 40 -3.61 6.23 20.85
CA GLY A 40 -3.03 7.58 20.89
C GLY A 40 -1.52 7.63 20.60
N GLU A 41 -0.90 6.48 20.29
CA GLU A 41 0.54 6.35 20.01
C GLU A 41 0.88 6.60 18.53
N LEU A 42 -0.11 6.85 17.68
CA LEU A 42 0.16 7.08 16.25
C LEU A 42 0.80 8.44 16.02
N VAL A 43 2.13 8.42 15.91
CA VAL A 43 2.99 9.58 15.66
C VAL A 43 2.59 10.38 14.41
N ASN A 44 2.13 9.70 13.34
CA ASN A 44 1.75 10.36 12.09
C ASN A 44 0.38 9.91 11.55
N PRO A 45 -0.69 10.71 11.72
CA PRO A 45 -2.01 10.38 11.19
C PRO A 45 -2.06 10.31 9.65
N LYS A 46 -1.13 10.94 8.94
CA LYS A 46 -1.05 10.86 7.46
C LYS A 46 -0.61 9.48 6.97
N ALA A 47 0.05 8.67 7.81
CA ALA A 47 0.44 7.30 7.46
C ALA A 47 -0.77 6.43 7.10
N LEU A 48 -1.89 6.58 7.82
CA LEU A 48 -3.16 5.91 7.49
C LEU A 48 -3.68 6.30 6.10
N ARG A 49 -3.55 7.58 5.72
CA ARG A 49 -3.98 8.05 4.40
C ARG A 49 -3.13 7.42 3.31
N SER A 50 -1.82 7.30 3.53
CA SER A 50 -0.91 6.62 2.59
C SER A 50 -1.28 5.14 2.44
N LEU A 51 -1.42 4.42 3.56
CA LEU A 51 -1.77 3.00 3.55
C LEU A 51 -3.10 2.71 2.84
N ARG A 52 -4.13 3.56 3.04
CA ARG A 52 -5.40 3.44 2.32
C ARG A 52 -5.23 3.61 0.81
N LYS A 53 -4.41 4.57 0.38
CA LYS A 53 -4.13 4.82 -1.04
C LYS A 53 -3.33 3.67 -1.67
N ASP A 54 -2.39 3.10 -0.93
CA ASP A 54 -1.60 1.95 -1.39
C ASP A 54 -2.51 0.73 -1.61
N ILE A 55 -3.41 0.43 -0.67
CA ILE A 55 -4.40 -0.65 -0.82
C ILE A 55 -5.31 -0.40 -2.03
N ALA A 56 -5.81 0.82 -2.20
CA ALA A 56 -6.67 1.16 -3.33
C ALA A 56 -5.94 0.95 -4.66
N ARG A 57 -4.67 1.36 -4.76
CA ARG A 57 -3.87 1.16 -5.97
C ARG A 57 -3.61 -0.32 -6.26
N LEU A 58 -3.33 -1.12 -5.25
CA LEU A 58 -3.18 -2.58 -5.40
C LEU A 58 -4.47 -3.23 -5.91
N LEU A 59 -5.62 -2.83 -5.37
CA LEU A 59 -6.93 -3.30 -5.85
C LEU A 59 -7.18 -2.91 -7.32
N THR A 60 -6.85 -1.68 -7.72
CA THR A 60 -6.97 -1.26 -9.12
C THR A 60 -6.08 -2.10 -10.02
N GLN A 61 -4.83 -2.37 -9.63
CA GLN A 61 -3.91 -3.22 -10.40
C GLN A 61 -4.38 -4.67 -10.51
N ILE A 62 -5.01 -5.23 -9.47
CA ILE A 62 -5.60 -6.57 -9.51
C ILE A 62 -6.76 -6.58 -10.50
N ASN A 63 -7.69 -5.63 -10.39
CA ASN A 63 -8.85 -5.55 -11.29
C ASN A 63 -8.44 -5.33 -12.75
N GLU A 64 -7.45 -4.48 -13.01
CA GLU A 64 -6.89 -4.27 -14.36
C GLU A 64 -6.28 -5.54 -14.96
N LYS A 65 -5.72 -6.43 -14.13
CA LYS A 65 -5.17 -7.72 -14.57
C LYS A 65 -6.24 -8.81 -14.72
N GLU A 66 -7.29 -8.78 -13.91
CA GLU A 66 -8.40 -9.74 -13.98
C GLU A 66 -9.39 -9.40 -15.12
N SER A 67 -9.47 -8.13 -15.54
CA SER A 67 -10.42 -7.66 -16.57
C SER A 67 -9.83 -7.62 -18.00
N LYS A 68 -8.57 -8.03 -18.19
CA LYS A 68 -7.87 -8.05 -19.49
C LYS A 68 -7.66 -9.48 -19.95
#